data_AF-V6S7A1-F1
#
_entry.id   AF-V6S7A1-F1
#
_cell.length_a   1.000
_cell.length_b   1.000
_cell.length_c   1.000
_cell.angle_alpha   90.00
_cell.angle_beta   90.00
_cell.angle_gamma   90.00
#
_symmetry.space_group_name_H-M   'P 1'
#
loop_
_entity.id
_entity.type
_entity.pdbx_description
1 polymer ?
#
loop_
_entity_poly.entity_id
_entity_poly.type
_entity_poly.pdbx_seq_one_letter_code
_entity_poly.pdbx_strand_id
1 'polypeptide(L)'
;MKKISLFIVIILLNSCSSSISPYFESNKYINEDNWVINDNLQFSHESYGDVNFLKDKSSLKRHLKTAKFHYDNILVYGKTWIDPIYEYYILVDSKKTLNKSADYFQKDTLINNHKFTFIGIPLDKHNPADDFNKLSKKITSGTDYTKKLPSLFDIIRSNKSSNQFLKGLTEFNNYPSHTKAENWNKLQMQLTFASFLGQNNTYNKLIKQWSPNKTNDTIAALIKQKSINGLQDVEREILEIAKDEKIIMFNENHFYPNHRILVTQLLPDLKKAGFNYIALETLAEKQDSILNNGGKLDMESGFYTREQHFAELIRTAQELGFHFVTYENFEKVKDRETSQADNLYNATFAKDSNARVLVLAGISHIMEEPDSNEKKWMAALFKEKYGINTITFSQTDLNSYSNLTESVTLLKSVDLDKKYQTTDYKIINNLPFKENKGNFSYKNNHSKNVQATLYFDEELLKSTDYSKKVPYRCYLLEKNETFSMTLSNSKMRLMVFDEDGKMLENKIVN
;
A
#
# COMPACT_ATOMS: atom_id res chain seq x y z
N MET A 1 -24.44 21.44 76.70
CA MET A 1 -25.10 20.30 76.04
C MET A 1 -26.12 20.81 75.02
N LYS A 2 -25.83 20.78 73.71
CA LYS A 2 -26.85 20.93 72.65
C LYS A 2 -26.31 20.42 71.30
N LYS A 3 -26.81 19.23 70.95
CA LYS A 3 -27.12 18.68 69.62
C LYS A 3 -26.14 18.93 68.47
N ILE A 4 -25.29 17.93 68.22
CA ILE A 4 -24.74 17.64 66.89
C ILE A 4 -25.87 17.00 66.07
N SER A 5 -26.33 17.67 65.01
CA SER A 5 -27.18 17.06 63.99
C SER A 5 -26.32 16.67 62.80
N LEU A 6 -26.31 15.37 62.55
CA LEU A 6 -25.66 14.67 61.47
C LEU A 6 -26.36 15.02 60.14
N PHE A 7 -25.68 15.72 59.23
CA PHE A 7 -26.14 15.88 57.85
C PHE A 7 -25.41 14.83 56.99
N ILE A 8 -26.04 13.68 56.80
CA ILE A 8 -25.65 12.73 55.76
C ILE A 8 -26.17 13.28 54.43
N VAL A 9 -25.28 13.90 53.65
CA VAL A 9 -25.53 14.21 52.25
C VAL A 9 -25.39 12.90 51.47
N ILE A 10 -26.52 12.30 51.14
CA ILE A 10 -26.61 11.24 50.14
C ILE A 10 -26.29 11.87 48.78
N ILE A 11 -25.07 11.69 48.29
CA ILE A 11 -24.71 11.94 46.91
C ILE A 11 -25.23 10.75 46.08
N LEU A 12 -26.46 10.87 45.59
CA LEU A 12 -26.95 10.04 44.49
C LEU A 12 -26.32 10.55 43.18
N LEU A 13 -25.13 10.03 42.84
CA LEU A 13 -24.62 10.10 41.48
C LEU A 13 -25.53 9.25 40.59
N ASN A 14 -26.56 9.87 40.02
CA ASN A 14 -27.22 9.35 38.82
C ASN A 14 -26.17 9.31 37.71
N SER A 15 -25.50 8.18 37.52
CA SER A 15 -24.66 7.94 36.35
C SER A 15 -25.58 7.93 35.11
N CYS A 16 -25.76 9.08 34.46
CA CYS A 16 -26.27 9.09 33.09
C CYS A 16 -25.28 8.29 32.25
N SER A 17 -25.64 7.08 31.84
CA SER A 17 -24.85 6.28 30.90
C SER A 17 -24.61 7.11 29.64
N SER A 18 -23.34 7.26 29.23
CA SER A 18 -22.99 7.92 27.97
C SER A 18 -23.77 7.28 26.82
N SER A 19 -24.30 8.09 25.90
CA SER A 19 -24.99 7.59 24.71
C SER A 19 -24.06 6.76 23.81
N ILE A 20 -22.76 7.07 23.84
CA ILE A 20 -21.72 6.41 23.06
C ILE A 20 -20.82 5.58 23.98
N SER A 21 -20.54 4.34 23.58
CA SER A 21 -19.66 3.42 24.29
C SER A 21 -18.24 4.01 24.47
N PRO A 22 -17.57 3.77 25.62
CA PRO A 22 -16.16 4.13 25.77
C PRO A 22 -15.26 3.44 24.73
N TYR A 23 -15.67 2.27 24.23
CA TYR A 23 -14.93 1.47 23.24
C TYR A 23 -15.13 1.93 21.79
N PHE A 24 -16.07 2.85 21.52
CA PHE A 24 -16.44 3.26 20.16
C PHE A 24 -15.25 3.73 19.30
N GLU A 25 -14.38 4.57 19.87
CA GLU A 25 -13.19 5.12 19.15
C GLU A 25 -12.09 4.06 18.95
N SER A 26 -12.21 2.89 19.57
CA SER A 26 -11.29 1.77 19.35
C SER A 26 -11.73 0.86 18.20
N ASN A 27 -12.87 1.15 17.56
CA ASN A 27 -13.30 0.41 16.37
C ASN A 27 -12.36 0.67 15.20
N LYS A 28 -11.95 -0.42 14.56
CA LYS A 28 -11.21 -0.41 13.30
C LYS A 28 -12.12 -0.96 12.20
N TYR A 29 -12.01 -0.37 11.02
CA TYR A 29 -12.80 -0.76 9.85
C TYR A 29 -11.85 -1.24 8.76
N ILE A 30 -12.13 -2.41 8.18
CA ILE A 30 -11.29 -3.04 7.16
C ILE A 30 -12.13 -3.66 6.04
N ASN A 31 -11.47 -3.95 4.91
CA ASN A 31 -12.04 -4.61 3.74
C ASN A 31 -13.24 -3.84 3.18
N GLU A 32 -13.01 -2.62 2.71
CA GLU A 32 -14.06 -1.71 2.24
C GLU A 32 -15.11 -1.40 3.31
N ASP A 33 -14.67 -1.27 4.56
CA ASP A 33 -15.50 -1.05 5.75
C ASP A 33 -16.53 -2.15 6.06
N ASN A 34 -16.48 -3.29 5.38
CA ASN A 34 -17.40 -4.41 5.63
C ASN A 34 -17.23 -5.04 7.02
N TRP A 35 -16.10 -4.83 7.67
CA TRP A 35 -15.78 -5.42 8.97
C TRP A 35 -15.48 -4.34 10.00
N VAL A 36 -16.14 -4.44 11.15
CA VAL A 36 -15.85 -3.63 12.35
C VAL A 36 -15.16 -4.51 13.37
N ILE A 37 -14.00 -4.08 13.88
CA ILE A 37 -13.18 -4.85 14.83
C ILE A 37 -12.87 -3.99 16.05
N ASN A 38 -12.95 -4.57 17.24
CA ASN A 38 -12.60 -3.90 18.49
C ASN A 38 -11.80 -4.86 19.38
N ASP A 39 -10.47 -4.72 19.37
CA ASP A 39 -9.55 -5.59 20.11
C ASP A 39 -9.78 -5.50 21.63
N ASN A 40 -10.17 -4.32 22.14
CA ASN A 40 -10.42 -4.08 23.57
C ASN A 40 -11.62 -4.88 24.09
N LEU A 41 -12.60 -5.16 23.22
CA LEU A 41 -13.77 -5.98 23.53
C LEU A 41 -13.64 -7.41 22.99
N GLN A 42 -12.53 -7.73 22.32
CA GLN A 42 -12.40 -8.92 21.49
C GLN A 42 -13.67 -9.11 20.65
N PHE A 43 -14.07 -8.09 19.87
CA PHE A 43 -15.32 -8.05 19.13
C PHE A 43 -15.05 -7.90 17.64
N SER A 44 -15.85 -8.58 16.82
CA SER A 44 -15.92 -8.34 15.38
C SER A 44 -17.35 -8.44 14.85
N HIS A 45 -17.64 -7.64 13.83
CA HIS A 45 -18.92 -7.65 13.13
C HIS A 45 -18.71 -7.51 11.63
N GLU A 46 -19.27 -8.46 10.88
CA GLU A 46 -19.33 -8.43 9.42
C GLU A 46 -20.67 -7.84 8.97
N SER A 47 -20.59 -6.87 8.06
CA SER A 47 -21.71 -6.16 7.47
C SER A 47 -21.80 -6.41 5.95
N TYR A 48 -22.66 -5.66 5.28
CA TYR A 48 -22.77 -5.64 3.83
C TYR A 48 -22.01 -4.44 3.22
N GLY A 49 -21.66 -4.54 1.94
CA GLY A 49 -20.85 -3.54 1.20
C GLY A 49 -21.53 -2.18 1.00
N ASP A 50 -22.82 -2.11 1.24
CA ASP A 50 -23.62 -0.90 1.11
C ASP A 50 -23.85 -0.18 2.46
N VAL A 51 -23.21 -0.62 3.55
CA VAL A 51 -23.33 0.02 4.86
C VAL A 51 -22.29 1.12 5.06
N ASN A 52 -22.77 2.34 5.27
CA ASN A 52 -21.94 3.47 5.68
C ASN A 52 -21.90 3.58 7.21
N PHE A 53 -20.70 3.47 7.79
CA PHE A 53 -20.48 3.61 9.24
C PHE A 53 -20.18 5.05 9.65
N LEU A 54 -20.67 5.46 10.82
CA LEU A 54 -20.13 6.65 11.49
C LEU A 54 -18.95 6.21 12.37
N LYS A 55 -17.76 6.69 12.04
CA LYS A 55 -16.50 6.22 12.63
C LYS A 55 -15.95 7.13 13.74
N ASP A 56 -16.49 8.34 13.91
CA ASP A 56 -16.02 9.31 14.91
C ASP A 56 -17.15 9.77 15.85
N LYS A 57 -16.81 10.05 17.13
CA LYS A 57 -17.77 10.49 18.14
C LYS A 57 -18.51 11.76 17.76
N SER A 58 -17.89 12.69 17.04
CA SER A 58 -18.51 13.98 16.73
C SER A 58 -19.65 13.82 15.72
N SER A 59 -19.42 13.03 14.67
CA SER A 59 -20.43 12.67 13.68
C SER A 59 -21.56 11.86 14.30
N LEU A 60 -21.23 10.86 15.14
CA LEU A 60 -22.26 10.08 15.85
C LEU A 60 -23.08 10.96 16.79
N LYS A 61 -22.44 11.83 17.61
CA LYS A 61 -23.16 12.78 18.48
C LYS A 61 -24.11 13.68 17.70
N ARG A 62 -23.70 14.16 16.52
CA ARG A 62 -24.55 15.00 15.67
C ARG A 62 -25.76 14.23 15.14
N HIS A 63 -25.56 13.00 14.67
CA HIS A 63 -26.64 12.10 14.24
C HIS A 63 -27.65 11.84 15.37
N LEU A 64 -27.15 11.52 16.57
CA LEU A 64 -27.97 11.20 17.73
C LEU A 64 -28.86 12.35 18.23
N LYS A 65 -28.58 13.62 17.85
CA LYS A 65 -29.44 14.77 18.21
C LYS A 65 -30.80 14.74 17.50
N THR A 66 -30.87 14.07 16.35
CA THR A 66 -32.07 14.00 15.51
C THR A 66 -32.60 12.57 15.38
N ALA A 67 -31.99 11.61 16.08
CA ALA A 67 -32.39 10.21 16.02
C ALA A 67 -33.78 10.01 16.65
N LYS A 68 -34.62 9.21 15.99
CA LYS A 68 -35.96 8.86 16.49
C LYS A 68 -35.88 8.15 17.85
N PHE A 69 -34.85 7.33 18.05
CA PHE A 69 -34.65 6.54 19.27
C PHE A 69 -33.32 6.90 19.95
N HIS A 70 -33.32 6.84 21.28
CA HIS A 70 -32.17 7.26 22.09
C HIS A 70 -31.62 6.09 22.91
N TYR A 71 -30.49 5.55 22.46
CA TYR A 71 -29.80 4.43 23.08
C TYR A 71 -28.63 4.89 23.97
N ASP A 72 -28.14 3.99 24.84
CA ASP A 72 -26.90 4.15 25.60
C ASP A 72 -25.86 3.13 25.14
N ASN A 73 -24.58 3.44 25.39
CA ASN A 73 -23.44 2.59 25.05
C ASN A 73 -23.41 2.09 23.58
N ILE A 74 -23.70 2.98 22.63
CA ILE A 74 -23.59 2.67 21.19
C ILE A 74 -22.13 2.36 20.86
N LEU A 75 -21.87 1.14 20.40
CA LEU A 75 -20.56 0.68 19.91
C LEU A 75 -20.44 0.86 18.39
N VAL A 76 -21.50 0.55 17.63
CA VAL A 76 -21.49 0.66 16.16
C VAL A 76 -22.78 1.34 15.71
N TYR A 77 -22.69 2.18 14.69
CA TYR A 77 -23.82 2.68 13.91
C TYR A 77 -23.50 2.55 12.42
N GLY A 78 -24.44 1.97 11.66
CA GLY A 78 -24.35 1.81 10.21
C GLY A 78 -25.67 2.17 9.53
N LYS A 79 -25.59 2.67 8.29
CA LYS A 79 -26.75 2.98 7.45
C LYS A 79 -26.53 2.53 6.02
N THR A 80 -27.49 1.81 5.43
CA THR A 80 -27.42 1.41 4.02
C THR A 80 -27.73 2.57 3.08
N TRP A 81 -27.17 2.51 1.87
CA TRP A 81 -27.47 3.45 0.78
C TRP A 81 -28.06 2.78 -0.46
N ILE A 82 -28.17 1.45 -0.46
CA ILE A 82 -28.88 0.65 -1.46
C ILE A 82 -30.12 0.08 -0.79
N ASP A 83 -31.19 -0.11 -1.58
CA ASP A 83 -32.43 -0.72 -1.13
C ASP A 83 -32.21 -2.19 -0.67
N PRO A 84 -32.75 -2.62 0.49
CA PRO A 84 -33.58 -1.84 1.42
C PRO A 84 -32.75 -0.85 2.27
N ILE A 85 -33.27 0.36 2.43
CA ILE A 85 -32.64 1.43 3.21
C ILE A 85 -33.02 1.28 4.68
N TYR A 86 -32.01 1.07 5.53
CA TYR A 86 -32.15 0.96 6.97
C TYR A 86 -30.94 1.53 7.70
N GLU A 87 -31.11 1.78 8.99
CA GLU A 87 -30.00 2.00 9.91
C GLU A 87 -29.96 0.92 10.99
N TYR A 88 -28.79 0.67 11.55
CA TYR A 88 -28.66 -0.23 12.68
C TYR A 88 -27.63 0.26 13.70
N TYR A 89 -27.84 -0.19 14.93
CA TYR A 89 -26.99 0.08 16.08
C TYR A 89 -26.54 -1.26 16.67
N ILE A 90 -25.30 -1.30 17.15
CA ILE A 90 -24.83 -2.34 18.06
C ILE A 90 -24.48 -1.65 19.37
N LEU A 91 -25.18 -2.02 20.45
CA LEU A 91 -24.92 -1.54 21.79
C LEU A 91 -24.09 -2.57 22.56
N VAL A 92 -23.25 -2.12 23.49
CA VAL A 92 -22.50 -2.99 24.41
C VAL A 92 -22.84 -2.64 25.85
N ASP A 93 -23.25 -3.63 26.64
CA ASP A 93 -23.60 -3.48 28.06
C ASP A 93 -24.58 -2.32 28.32
N SER A 94 -25.56 -2.17 27.44
CA SER A 94 -26.63 -1.18 27.59
C SER A 94 -27.36 -1.40 28.92
N LYS A 95 -27.50 -0.33 29.70
CA LYS A 95 -28.22 -0.34 30.98
C LYS A 95 -29.70 -0.01 30.80
N LYS A 96 -30.09 0.48 29.61
CA LYS A 96 -31.48 0.76 29.28
C LYS A 96 -32.23 -0.54 28.99
N THR A 97 -33.38 -0.70 29.63
CA THR A 97 -34.35 -1.72 29.22
C THR A 97 -35.04 -1.24 27.94
N LEU A 98 -34.82 -1.95 26.84
CA LEU A 98 -35.47 -1.68 25.57
C LEU A 98 -36.72 -2.56 25.45
N ASN A 99 -37.87 -1.92 25.25
CA ASN A 99 -39.14 -2.62 25.06
C ASN A 99 -39.31 -2.99 23.59
N LYS A 100 -39.53 -4.27 23.28
CA LYS A 100 -39.85 -4.73 21.92
C LYS A 100 -40.97 -3.86 21.31
N SER A 101 -40.67 -3.26 20.16
CA SER A 101 -41.61 -2.47 19.35
C SER A 101 -41.72 -3.07 17.96
N ALA A 102 -42.85 -2.86 17.28
CA ALA A 102 -42.98 -3.22 15.87
C ALA A 102 -42.13 -2.31 14.96
N ASP A 103 -41.72 -1.13 15.45
CA ASP A 103 -40.98 -0.12 14.70
C ASP A 103 -39.49 -0.43 14.51
N TYR A 104 -38.94 -1.42 15.23
CA TYR A 104 -37.53 -1.79 15.12
C TYR A 104 -37.28 -3.25 15.46
N PHE A 105 -36.30 -3.86 14.78
CA PHE A 105 -35.78 -5.18 15.11
C PHE A 105 -34.82 -5.10 16.29
N GLN A 106 -34.89 -6.06 17.21
CA GLN A 106 -33.95 -6.17 18.32
C GLN A 106 -33.51 -7.61 18.51
N LYS A 107 -32.20 -7.81 18.71
CA LYS A 107 -31.64 -9.08 19.14
C LYS A 107 -30.49 -8.88 20.12
N ASP A 108 -30.62 -9.52 21.29
CA ASP A 108 -29.61 -9.52 22.33
C ASP A 108 -28.73 -10.77 22.17
N THR A 109 -27.41 -10.62 22.37
CA THR A 109 -26.45 -11.73 22.35
C THR A 109 -25.46 -11.54 23.51
N LEU A 110 -25.36 -12.54 24.38
CA LEU A 110 -24.42 -12.53 25.51
C LEU A 110 -23.16 -13.31 25.12
N ILE A 111 -22.01 -12.65 25.10
CA ILE A 111 -20.72 -13.26 24.74
C ILE A 111 -19.65 -12.71 25.69
N ASN A 112 -18.85 -13.60 26.31
CA ASN A 112 -17.72 -13.24 27.17
C ASN A 112 -18.01 -12.11 28.19
N ASN A 113 -19.10 -12.25 28.96
CA ASN A 113 -19.57 -11.28 29.96
C ASN A 113 -20.02 -9.90 29.42
N HIS A 114 -20.03 -9.71 28.11
CA HIS A 114 -20.61 -8.53 27.47
C HIS A 114 -21.98 -8.87 26.86
N LYS A 115 -22.95 -7.98 27.06
CA LYS A 115 -24.24 -8.04 26.39
C LYS A 115 -24.20 -7.14 25.15
N PHE A 116 -24.19 -7.74 23.97
CA PHE A 116 -24.35 -7.01 22.71
C PHE A 116 -25.83 -6.95 22.33
N THR A 117 -26.32 -5.78 21.96
CA THR A 117 -27.70 -5.59 21.51
C THR A 117 -27.70 -5.03 20.09
N PHE A 118 -28.14 -5.82 19.13
CA PHE A 118 -28.34 -5.39 17.75
C PHE A 118 -29.74 -4.78 17.62
N ILE A 119 -29.81 -3.58 17.04
CA ILE A 119 -31.07 -2.87 16.78
C ILE A 119 -31.11 -2.44 15.32
N GLY A 120 -32.11 -2.87 14.57
CA GLY A 120 -32.32 -2.49 13.17
C GLY A 120 -33.58 -1.66 12.98
N ILE A 121 -33.50 -0.56 12.23
CA ILE A 121 -34.61 0.36 11.98
C ILE A 121 -34.80 0.51 10.46
N PRO A 122 -35.95 0.09 9.90
CA PRO A 122 -36.26 0.35 8.50
C PRO A 122 -36.43 1.86 8.26
N LEU A 123 -35.87 2.37 7.16
CA LEU A 123 -35.99 3.77 6.76
C LEU A 123 -36.82 3.95 5.48
N ASP A 124 -37.21 2.86 4.83
CA ASP A 124 -38.09 2.85 3.67
C ASP A 124 -39.26 1.85 3.83
N LYS A 125 -39.97 1.59 2.73
CA LYS A 125 -41.15 0.71 2.70
C LYS A 125 -40.80 -0.76 2.51
N HIS A 126 -39.56 -1.08 2.15
CA HIS A 126 -39.13 -2.46 1.96
C HIS A 126 -38.81 -3.07 3.33
N ASN A 127 -38.90 -4.40 3.43
CA ASN A 127 -38.76 -5.09 4.71
C ASN A 127 -37.33 -5.64 4.89
N PRO A 128 -36.46 -5.00 5.69
CA PRO A 128 -35.09 -5.47 5.96
C PRO A 128 -35.01 -6.61 6.99
N ALA A 129 -36.10 -7.30 7.32
CA ALA A 129 -36.11 -8.34 8.36
C ALA A 129 -35.07 -9.45 8.14
N ASP A 130 -34.86 -9.89 6.90
CA ASP A 130 -33.87 -10.92 6.58
C ASP A 130 -32.43 -10.41 6.79
N ASP A 131 -32.16 -9.16 6.43
CA ASP A 131 -30.88 -8.51 6.65
C ASP A 131 -30.59 -8.34 8.14
N PHE A 132 -31.54 -7.85 8.92
CA PHE A 132 -31.39 -7.75 10.37
C PHE A 132 -31.14 -9.11 11.03
N ASN A 133 -31.85 -10.16 10.58
CA ASN A 133 -31.63 -11.52 11.08
C ASN A 133 -30.23 -12.05 10.75
N LYS A 134 -29.68 -11.72 9.58
CA LYS A 134 -28.32 -12.11 9.18
C LYS A 134 -27.26 -11.28 9.91
N LEU A 135 -27.35 -9.96 9.87
CA LEU A 135 -26.41 -9.03 10.51
C LEU A 135 -26.29 -9.28 12.01
N SER A 136 -27.42 -9.48 12.70
CA SER A 136 -27.42 -9.77 14.14
C SER A 136 -26.84 -11.14 14.51
N LYS A 137 -26.67 -12.06 13.55
CA LYS A 137 -25.94 -13.33 13.73
C LYS A 137 -24.45 -13.21 13.38
N LYS A 138 -24.04 -12.13 12.71
CA LYS A 138 -22.66 -11.82 12.33
C LYS A 138 -21.94 -10.98 13.39
N ILE A 139 -22.31 -11.13 14.67
CA ILE A 139 -21.56 -10.57 15.80
C ILE A 139 -20.75 -11.71 16.40
N THR A 140 -19.43 -11.54 16.45
CA THR A 140 -18.51 -12.49 17.08
C THR A 140 -17.79 -11.76 18.21
N SER A 141 -17.57 -12.44 19.33
CA SER A 141 -16.73 -11.91 20.40
C SER A 141 -15.97 -13.02 21.13
N GLY A 142 -14.99 -12.64 21.95
CA GLY A 142 -14.14 -13.54 22.70
C GLY A 142 -12.97 -14.07 21.88
N THR A 143 -12.43 -15.24 22.21
CA THR A 143 -11.25 -15.81 21.52
C THR A 143 -11.45 -16.04 20.02
N ASP A 144 -12.70 -16.04 19.56
CA ASP A 144 -13.08 -16.40 18.21
C ASP A 144 -13.28 -15.18 17.30
N TYR A 145 -13.19 -13.95 17.83
CA TYR A 145 -13.45 -12.72 17.07
C TYR A 145 -12.53 -12.53 15.85
N THR A 146 -11.35 -13.16 15.86
CA THR A 146 -10.38 -13.09 14.76
C THR A 146 -10.53 -14.21 13.74
N LYS A 147 -11.24 -15.32 14.07
CA LYS A 147 -11.27 -16.55 13.25
C LYS A 147 -11.88 -16.38 11.87
N LYS A 148 -12.78 -15.41 11.70
CA LYS A 148 -13.51 -15.15 10.45
C LYS A 148 -13.07 -13.87 9.75
N LEU A 149 -12.08 -13.16 10.30
CA LEU A 149 -11.65 -11.92 9.69
C LEU A 149 -11.12 -12.17 8.27
N PRO A 150 -11.31 -11.21 7.36
CA PRO A 150 -10.68 -11.27 6.06
C PRO A 150 -9.17 -11.37 6.26
N SER A 151 -8.51 -12.19 5.44
CA SER A 151 -7.06 -12.29 5.48
C SER A 151 -6.44 -11.01 4.93
N LEU A 152 -5.17 -10.76 5.24
CA LEU A 152 -4.41 -9.67 4.61
C LEU A 152 -4.44 -9.78 3.07
N PHE A 153 -4.47 -11.00 2.52
CA PHE A 153 -4.57 -11.23 1.08
C PHE A 153 -5.91 -10.79 0.50
N ASP A 154 -7.00 -10.84 1.27
CA ASP A 154 -8.30 -10.32 0.84
C ASP A 154 -8.25 -8.79 0.76
N ILE A 155 -7.58 -8.12 1.70
CA ILE A 155 -7.33 -6.67 1.65
C ILE A 155 -6.44 -6.28 0.47
N ILE A 156 -5.40 -7.07 0.18
CA ILE A 156 -4.56 -6.86 -1.01
C ILE A 156 -5.41 -7.00 -2.27
N ARG A 157 -6.31 -8.00 -2.32
CA ARG A 157 -7.17 -8.27 -3.48
C ARG A 157 -8.19 -7.16 -3.71
N SER A 158 -8.84 -6.63 -2.68
CA SER A 158 -9.79 -5.51 -2.81
C SER A 158 -9.11 -4.24 -3.34
N ASN A 159 -7.85 -4.03 -2.97
CA ASN A 159 -7.08 -2.86 -3.37
C ASN A 159 -6.18 -3.07 -4.61
N LYS A 160 -6.21 -4.24 -5.26
CA LYS A 160 -5.24 -4.63 -6.30
C LYS A 160 -5.28 -3.75 -7.56
N SER A 161 -6.44 -3.18 -7.87
CA SER A 161 -6.70 -2.37 -9.07
C SER A 161 -7.15 -0.94 -8.73
N SER A 162 -7.06 -0.55 -7.46
CA SER A 162 -7.49 0.77 -7.00
C SER A 162 -6.34 1.77 -6.97
N ASN A 163 -6.61 3.01 -7.37
CA ASN A 163 -5.69 4.14 -7.21
C ASN A 163 -6.00 5.00 -5.99
N GLN A 164 -6.92 4.55 -5.13
CA GLN A 164 -7.19 5.13 -3.82
C GLN A 164 -6.20 4.58 -2.80
N PHE A 165 -4.92 4.88 -3.00
CA PHE A 165 -3.83 4.35 -2.19
C PHE A 165 -3.91 4.74 -0.72
N LEU A 166 -4.42 5.94 -0.39
CA LEU A 166 -4.64 6.34 1.00
C LEU A 166 -5.71 5.48 1.68
N LYS A 167 -6.80 5.14 0.97
CA LYS A 167 -7.82 4.21 1.48
C LYS A 167 -7.19 2.84 1.77
N GLY A 168 -6.42 2.30 0.82
CA GLY A 168 -5.70 1.04 1.01
C GLY A 168 -4.74 1.09 2.20
N LEU A 169 -3.95 2.17 2.33
CA LEU A 169 -3.06 2.38 3.48
C LEU A 169 -3.83 2.43 4.82
N THR A 170 -4.98 3.10 4.85
CA THR A 170 -5.88 3.13 6.03
C THR A 170 -6.37 1.73 6.38
N GLU A 171 -6.78 0.91 5.41
CA GLU A 171 -7.18 -0.48 5.64
C GLU A 171 -6.03 -1.32 6.20
N PHE A 172 -4.81 -1.19 5.67
CA PHE A 172 -3.64 -1.89 6.22
C PHE A 172 -3.28 -1.41 7.63
N ASN A 173 -3.37 -0.10 7.90
CA ASN A 173 -3.16 0.45 9.25
C ASN A 173 -4.16 -0.15 10.26
N ASN A 174 -5.41 -0.30 9.83
CA ASN A 174 -6.51 -0.85 10.63
C ASN A 174 -6.50 -2.38 10.74
N TYR A 175 -5.83 -3.09 9.84
CA TYR A 175 -5.75 -4.56 9.86
C TYR A 175 -5.17 -5.06 11.19
N PRO A 176 -5.88 -5.91 11.96
CA PRO A 176 -5.34 -6.48 13.19
C PRO A 176 -4.33 -7.57 12.84
N SER A 177 -3.16 -7.52 13.46
CA SER A 177 -2.11 -8.51 13.27
C SER A 177 -1.74 -9.13 14.61
N HIS A 178 -1.76 -10.45 14.69
CA HIS A 178 -1.62 -11.19 15.94
C HIS A 178 -0.36 -12.06 15.96
N THR A 179 0.23 -12.33 14.80
CA THR A 179 1.47 -13.09 14.65
C THR A 179 2.61 -12.21 14.12
N LYS A 180 3.86 -12.68 14.31
CA LYS A 180 5.03 -12.01 13.71
C LYS A 180 4.96 -11.97 12.18
N ALA A 181 4.47 -13.05 11.56
CA ALA A 181 4.32 -13.14 10.11
C ALA A 181 3.27 -12.14 9.57
N GLU A 182 2.12 -12.03 10.24
CA GLU A 182 1.11 -11.02 9.88
C GLU A 182 1.62 -9.61 10.08
N ASN A 183 2.31 -9.32 11.19
CA ASN A 183 2.93 -8.02 11.43
C ASN A 183 3.91 -7.65 10.32
N TRP A 184 4.71 -8.62 9.87
CA TRP A 184 5.66 -8.42 8.79
C TRP A 184 4.97 -8.16 7.44
N ASN A 185 4.00 -8.99 7.07
CA ASN A 185 3.28 -8.81 5.80
C ASN A 185 2.47 -7.52 5.79
N LYS A 186 1.86 -7.15 6.93
CA LYS A 186 1.20 -5.85 7.12
C LYS A 186 2.18 -4.70 6.91
N LEU A 187 3.35 -4.73 7.56
CA LEU A 187 4.37 -3.69 7.43
C LEU A 187 4.81 -3.52 5.97
N GLN A 188 5.03 -4.63 5.24
CA GLN A 188 5.36 -4.58 3.82
C GLN A 188 4.28 -3.87 2.99
N MET A 189 3.00 -4.15 3.23
CA MET A 189 1.89 -3.49 2.52
C MET A 189 1.72 -2.03 2.94
N GLN A 190 1.90 -1.70 4.23
CA GLN A 190 1.90 -0.32 4.70
C GLN A 190 3.00 0.49 4.02
N LEU A 191 4.23 -0.04 3.94
CA LEU A 191 5.35 0.59 3.24
C LEU A 191 5.08 0.75 1.74
N THR A 192 4.52 -0.28 1.10
CA THR A 192 4.18 -0.27 -0.32
C THR A 192 3.13 0.81 -0.64
N PHE A 193 2.00 0.84 0.08
CA PHE A 193 0.97 1.84 -0.19
C PHE A 193 1.39 3.25 0.24
N ALA A 194 2.19 3.38 1.30
CA ALA A 194 2.76 4.66 1.68
C ALA A 194 3.76 5.18 0.64
N SER A 195 4.51 4.32 -0.05
CA SER A 195 5.43 4.75 -1.11
C SER A 195 4.70 5.19 -2.39
N PHE A 196 3.52 4.63 -2.66
CA PHE A 196 2.66 5.05 -3.79
C PHE A 196 2.09 6.47 -3.61
N LEU A 197 2.15 7.01 -2.39
CA LEU A 197 1.67 8.33 -2.00
C LEU A 197 2.80 9.38 -1.95
N GLY A 198 3.87 9.15 -2.72
CA GLY A 198 5.06 9.99 -2.75
C GLY A 198 5.80 10.02 -1.41
N GLN A 199 6.78 10.91 -1.27
CA GLN A 199 7.47 11.05 0.02
C GLN A 199 6.54 11.67 1.06
N ASN A 200 6.33 10.96 2.17
CA ASN A 200 5.47 11.41 3.26
C ASN A 200 5.98 10.93 4.62
N ASN A 201 5.47 11.56 5.70
CA ASN A 201 5.86 11.25 7.06
C ASN A 201 5.54 9.81 7.47
N THR A 202 4.44 9.24 6.97
CA THR A 202 4.03 7.86 7.27
C THR A 202 5.06 6.87 6.75
N TYR A 203 5.45 6.98 5.48
CA TYR A 203 6.52 6.19 4.89
C TYR A 203 7.84 6.32 5.67
N ASN A 204 8.25 7.56 5.98
CA ASN A 204 9.49 7.83 6.70
C ASN A 204 9.52 7.23 8.13
N LYS A 205 8.36 7.14 8.79
CA LYS A 205 8.24 6.48 10.10
C LYS A 205 8.32 4.96 9.96
N LEU A 206 7.59 4.39 9.01
CA LEU A 206 7.55 2.95 8.77
C LEU A 206 8.91 2.40 8.32
N ILE A 207 9.65 3.12 7.47
CA ILE A 207 10.93 2.64 6.95
C ILE A 207 12.01 2.57 8.05
N LYS A 208 11.97 3.51 9.01
CA LYS A 208 12.83 3.48 10.19
C LYS A 208 12.52 2.30 11.11
N GLN A 209 11.26 1.87 11.17
CA GLN A 209 10.86 0.66 11.90
C GLN A 209 11.36 -0.62 11.18
N TRP A 210 11.35 -0.61 9.84
CA TRP A 210 11.76 -1.75 9.02
C TRP A 210 13.27 -2.04 9.05
N SER A 211 14.11 -1.01 8.98
CA SER A 211 15.57 -1.13 8.96
C SER A 211 16.20 -0.65 10.26
N PRO A 212 16.20 -1.45 11.34
CA PRO A 212 16.97 -1.10 12.52
C PRO A 212 18.47 -1.16 12.20
N ASN A 213 19.17 -0.05 12.45
CA ASN A 213 20.59 0.22 12.16
C ASN A 213 21.58 -0.81 12.76
N LYS A 214 21.69 -2.00 12.17
CA LYS A 214 22.82 -2.90 12.43
C LYS A 214 23.80 -2.80 11.28
N THR A 215 24.78 -1.91 11.45
CA THR A 215 25.95 -1.78 10.58
C THR A 215 27.14 -2.48 11.22
N ASN A 216 28.10 -2.92 10.40
CA ASN A 216 29.39 -3.42 10.86
C ASN A 216 30.48 -2.40 10.49
N ASP A 217 31.30 -1.99 11.44
CA ASP A 217 32.30 -0.93 11.24
C ASP A 217 33.39 -1.31 10.22
N THR A 218 33.80 -2.58 10.18
CA THR A 218 34.76 -3.08 9.17
C THR A 218 34.17 -2.98 7.77
N ILE A 219 32.90 -3.39 7.60
CA ILE A 219 32.20 -3.27 6.32
C ILE A 219 32.02 -1.79 5.94
N ALA A 220 31.66 -0.93 6.89
CA ALA A 220 31.53 0.50 6.66
C ALA A 220 32.86 1.14 6.22
N ALA A 221 33.98 0.73 6.80
CA ALA A 221 35.31 1.18 6.41
C ALA A 221 35.67 0.72 4.99
N LEU A 222 35.37 -0.54 4.63
CA LEU A 222 35.57 -1.06 3.28
C LEU A 222 34.75 -0.28 2.24
N ILE A 223 33.47 -0.05 2.52
CA ILE A 223 32.61 0.76 1.65
C ILE A 223 33.23 2.15 1.42
N LYS A 224 33.63 2.85 2.49
CA LYS A 224 34.25 4.19 2.37
C LYS A 224 35.55 4.18 1.58
N GLN A 225 36.36 3.12 1.70
CA GLN A 225 37.67 3.06 1.07
C GLN A 225 37.60 2.65 -0.41
N LYS A 226 36.67 1.76 -0.77
CA LYS A 226 36.68 1.06 -2.06
C LYS A 226 35.59 1.50 -3.03
N SER A 227 34.59 2.24 -2.56
CA SER A 227 33.43 2.60 -3.38
C SER A 227 33.65 3.81 -4.28
N ILE A 228 32.90 3.84 -5.37
CA ILE A 228 32.68 5.01 -6.22
C ILE A 228 31.44 5.74 -5.67
N ASN A 229 31.55 7.05 -5.49
CA ASN A 229 30.52 7.87 -4.84
C ASN A 229 30.05 8.98 -5.76
N GLY A 230 28.77 9.32 -5.69
CA GLY A 230 28.15 10.37 -6.48
C GLY A 230 27.47 9.81 -7.73
N LEU A 231 26.28 10.35 -8.02
CA LEU A 231 25.41 9.84 -9.09
C LEU A 231 26.12 9.75 -10.44
N GLN A 232 26.76 10.84 -10.90
CA GLN A 232 27.42 10.90 -12.22
C GLN A 232 28.55 9.88 -12.36
N ASP A 233 29.35 9.67 -11.31
CA ASP A 233 30.47 8.73 -11.33
C ASP A 233 29.98 7.29 -11.28
N VAL A 234 28.92 7.02 -10.49
CA VAL A 234 28.26 5.71 -10.46
C VAL A 234 27.61 5.38 -11.81
N GLU A 235 26.86 6.31 -12.41
CA GLU A 235 26.25 6.14 -13.73
C GLU A 235 27.31 5.85 -14.79
N ARG A 236 28.40 6.63 -14.81
CA ARG A 236 29.50 6.42 -15.73
C ARG A 236 30.12 5.04 -15.59
N GLU A 237 30.39 4.58 -14.36
CA GLU A 237 30.95 3.25 -14.13
C GLU A 237 29.99 2.14 -14.57
N ILE A 238 28.70 2.24 -14.24
CA ILE A 238 27.67 1.29 -14.68
C ILE A 238 27.64 1.22 -16.21
N LEU A 239 27.68 2.37 -16.89
CA LEU A 239 27.66 2.44 -18.35
C LEU A 239 28.96 1.89 -18.97
N GLU A 240 30.11 2.03 -18.30
CA GLU A 240 31.36 1.43 -18.76
C GLU A 240 31.27 -0.09 -18.71
N ILE A 241 30.86 -0.64 -17.56
CA ILE A 241 30.63 -2.07 -17.37
C ILE A 241 29.61 -2.59 -18.39
N ALA A 242 28.55 -1.82 -18.62
CA ALA A 242 27.47 -2.18 -19.53
C ALA A 242 27.93 -2.47 -20.96
N LYS A 243 29.01 -1.83 -21.46
CA LYS A 243 29.45 -1.95 -22.87
C LYS A 243 29.73 -3.39 -23.27
N ASP A 244 30.37 -4.14 -22.38
CA ASP A 244 30.83 -5.51 -22.64
C ASP A 244 29.74 -6.57 -22.35
N GLU A 245 28.58 -6.14 -21.87
CA GLU A 245 27.53 -7.03 -21.37
C GLU A 245 26.28 -7.05 -22.26
N LYS A 246 25.71 -8.24 -22.46
CA LYS A 246 24.44 -8.42 -23.18
C LYS A 246 23.22 -8.32 -22.26
N ILE A 247 23.39 -8.54 -20.96
CA ILE A 247 22.28 -8.48 -20.02
C ILE A 247 22.74 -7.92 -18.68
N ILE A 248 22.02 -6.89 -18.24
CA ILE A 248 22.24 -6.22 -16.96
C ILE A 248 21.00 -6.42 -16.10
N MET A 249 21.19 -6.85 -14.85
CA MET A 249 20.10 -6.99 -13.91
C MET A 249 20.29 -6.06 -12.70
N PHE A 250 19.26 -5.25 -12.44
CA PHE A 250 19.12 -4.52 -11.18
C PHE A 250 18.04 -5.19 -10.35
N ASN A 251 18.24 -5.23 -9.04
CA ASN A 251 17.14 -5.56 -8.13
C ASN A 251 16.50 -4.30 -7.53
N GLU A 252 15.27 -4.48 -7.08
CA GLU A 252 14.56 -3.52 -6.26
C GLU A 252 14.00 -4.16 -5.00
N ASN A 253 13.82 -3.34 -3.97
CA ASN A 253 12.85 -3.64 -2.94
C ASN A 253 11.56 -2.90 -3.31
N HIS A 254 10.44 -3.61 -3.35
CA HIS A 254 9.20 -3.11 -3.93
C HIS A 254 8.63 -1.84 -3.27
N PHE A 255 9.05 -1.54 -2.03
CA PHE A 255 8.66 -0.32 -1.33
C PHE A 255 9.78 0.74 -1.26
N TYR A 256 10.84 0.64 -2.07
CA TYR A 256 11.92 1.63 -2.20
C TYR A 256 11.86 2.33 -3.58
N PRO A 257 11.13 3.45 -3.74
CA PRO A 257 10.97 4.10 -5.05
C PRO A 257 12.27 4.60 -5.68
N ASN A 258 13.23 5.02 -4.86
CA ASN A 258 14.57 5.45 -5.29
C ASN A 258 15.32 4.41 -6.13
N HIS A 259 15.04 3.11 -5.94
CA HIS A 259 15.65 2.05 -6.75
C HIS A 259 15.23 2.16 -8.22
N ARG A 260 13.99 2.57 -8.49
CA ARG A 260 13.44 2.80 -9.83
C ARG A 260 13.93 4.11 -10.42
N ILE A 261 14.13 5.13 -9.60
CA ILE A 261 14.68 6.42 -10.03
C ILE A 261 16.07 6.24 -10.65
N LEU A 262 16.96 5.50 -9.98
CA LEU A 262 18.30 5.23 -10.53
C LEU A 262 18.22 4.52 -11.88
N VAL A 263 17.42 3.45 -11.97
CA VAL A 263 17.26 2.70 -13.22
C VAL A 263 16.66 3.58 -14.32
N THR A 264 15.71 4.46 -13.99
CA THR A 264 15.10 5.41 -14.93
C THR A 264 16.13 6.39 -15.49
N GLN A 265 17.03 6.92 -14.64
CA GLN A 265 18.09 7.84 -15.06
C GLN A 265 19.10 7.19 -16.00
N LEU A 266 19.33 5.88 -15.87
CA LEU A 266 20.21 5.11 -16.74
C LEU A 266 19.60 4.80 -18.12
N LEU A 267 18.26 4.83 -18.28
CA LEU A 267 17.58 4.38 -19.50
C LEU A 267 18.06 5.08 -20.79
N PRO A 268 18.22 6.43 -20.84
CA PRO A 268 18.63 7.10 -22.08
C PRO A 268 20.02 6.65 -22.57
N ASP A 269 20.97 6.49 -21.67
CA ASP A 269 22.34 6.12 -22.02
C ASP A 269 22.51 4.61 -22.25
N LEU A 270 21.76 3.78 -21.51
CA LEU A 270 21.65 2.35 -21.82
C LEU A 270 21.02 2.14 -23.21
N LYS A 271 20.01 2.93 -23.58
CA LYS A 271 19.42 2.88 -24.93
C LYS A 271 20.45 3.23 -26.00
N LYS A 272 21.25 4.29 -25.81
CA LYS A 272 22.36 4.65 -26.71
C LYS A 272 23.43 3.56 -26.78
N ALA A 273 23.68 2.85 -25.68
CA ALA A 273 24.57 1.70 -25.62
C ALA A 273 23.97 0.41 -26.23
N GLY A 274 22.79 0.49 -26.84
CA GLY A 274 22.17 -0.60 -27.59
C GLY A 274 21.25 -1.51 -26.79
N PHE A 275 20.99 -1.22 -25.51
CA PHE A 275 19.96 -1.93 -24.75
C PHE A 275 18.59 -1.60 -25.32
N ASN A 276 17.94 -2.59 -25.92
CA ASN A 276 16.68 -2.42 -26.63
C ASN A 276 15.52 -3.12 -25.94
N TYR A 277 15.79 -4.04 -25.02
CA TYR A 277 14.78 -4.76 -24.26
C TYR A 277 14.80 -4.32 -22.80
N ILE A 278 13.61 -4.17 -22.21
CA ILE A 278 13.44 -3.96 -20.76
C ILE A 278 12.50 -5.03 -20.20
N ALA A 279 13.02 -5.86 -19.31
CA ALA A 279 12.28 -6.94 -18.67
C ALA A 279 11.87 -6.54 -17.25
N LEU A 280 10.59 -6.64 -16.95
CA LEU A 280 10.00 -6.16 -15.69
C LEU A 280 9.18 -7.26 -15.01
N GLU A 281 9.54 -7.62 -13.78
CA GLU A 281 8.86 -8.68 -13.01
C GLU A 281 7.38 -8.39 -12.80
N THR A 282 7.05 -7.13 -12.52
CA THR A 282 5.72 -6.75 -12.03
C THR A 282 4.64 -6.71 -13.11
N LEU A 283 5.01 -6.81 -14.40
CA LEU A 283 4.03 -6.72 -15.48
C LEU A 283 3.06 -7.90 -15.41
N ALA A 284 1.76 -7.62 -15.50
CA ALA A 284 0.75 -8.67 -15.56
C ALA A 284 0.81 -9.40 -16.92
N GLU A 285 0.15 -10.55 -16.99
CA GLU A 285 0.13 -11.39 -18.19
C GLU A 285 -0.27 -10.57 -19.44
N LYS A 286 0.53 -10.63 -20.50
CA LYS A 286 0.33 -9.95 -21.80
C LYS A 286 0.44 -8.41 -21.77
N GLN A 287 0.85 -7.82 -20.65
CA GLN A 287 0.99 -6.36 -20.58
C GLN A 287 2.18 -5.84 -21.38
N ASP A 288 3.24 -6.64 -21.53
CA ASP A 288 4.30 -6.34 -22.50
C ASP A 288 3.77 -6.09 -23.91
N SER A 289 2.86 -6.92 -24.40
CA SER A 289 2.27 -6.81 -25.73
C SER A 289 1.43 -5.54 -25.88
N ILE A 290 0.72 -5.13 -24.83
CA ILE A 290 -0.04 -3.88 -24.83
C ILE A 290 0.90 -2.69 -24.91
N LEU A 291 1.93 -2.65 -24.05
CA LEU A 291 2.91 -1.55 -24.01
C LEU A 291 3.71 -1.46 -25.31
N ASN A 292 4.15 -2.60 -25.86
CA ASN A 292 4.89 -2.67 -27.12
C ASN A 292 4.09 -2.19 -28.34
N ASN A 293 2.75 -2.21 -28.27
CA ASN A 293 1.87 -1.67 -29.31
C ASN A 293 1.44 -0.21 -29.05
N GLY A 294 2.12 0.49 -28.12
CA GLY A 294 1.83 1.88 -27.77
C GLY A 294 0.64 2.06 -26.83
N GLY A 295 0.18 0.98 -26.18
CA GLY A 295 -0.82 1.06 -25.12
C GLY A 295 -0.35 1.92 -23.95
N LYS A 296 -1.31 2.50 -23.23
CA LYS A 296 -1.03 3.29 -22.02
C LYS A 296 -1.10 2.40 -20.78
N LEU A 297 -0.31 2.72 -19.77
CA LEU A 297 -0.41 2.13 -18.44
C LEU A 297 -1.80 2.32 -17.83
N ASP A 298 -2.27 1.29 -17.16
CA ASP A 298 -3.50 1.27 -16.39
C ASP A 298 -3.32 0.50 -15.07
N MET A 299 -4.37 0.46 -14.27
CA MET A 299 -4.34 -0.17 -12.95
C MET A 299 -4.23 -1.70 -12.99
N GLU A 300 -4.40 -2.32 -14.15
CA GLU A 300 -4.26 -3.77 -14.39
C GLU A 300 -2.89 -4.12 -15.01
N SER A 301 -2.06 -3.12 -15.32
CA SER A 301 -0.75 -3.32 -15.96
C SER A 301 0.24 -4.09 -15.06
N GLY A 302 0.06 -4.02 -13.74
CA GLY A 302 0.89 -4.69 -12.76
C GLY A 302 0.69 -4.11 -11.36
N PHE A 303 0.97 -4.90 -10.33
CA PHE A 303 0.71 -4.45 -8.96
C PHE A 303 1.64 -3.30 -8.53
N TYR A 304 2.93 -3.32 -8.91
CA TYR A 304 3.89 -2.27 -8.55
C TYR A 304 4.02 -1.17 -9.60
N THR A 305 3.53 -1.37 -10.83
CA THR A 305 3.51 -0.33 -11.89
C THR A 305 2.63 0.86 -11.55
N ARG A 306 1.80 0.74 -10.51
CA ARG A 306 0.92 1.79 -9.98
C ARG A 306 1.67 2.83 -9.14
N GLU A 307 2.86 2.48 -8.66
CA GLU A 307 3.75 3.42 -7.98
C GLU A 307 4.25 4.46 -8.99
N GLN A 308 4.25 5.73 -8.60
CA GLN A 308 4.50 6.82 -9.55
C GLN A 308 5.89 6.78 -10.20
N HIS A 309 6.93 6.36 -9.47
CA HIS A 309 8.29 6.23 -10.01
C HIS A 309 8.47 4.97 -10.85
N PHE A 310 7.74 3.89 -10.57
CA PHE A 310 7.65 2.74 -11.49
C PHE A 310 6.92 3.13 -12.79
N ALA A 311 5.80 3.85 -12.68
CA ALA A 311 5.06 4.32 -13.83
C ALA A 311 5.91 5.26 -14.71
N GLU A 312 6.74 6.11 -14.10
CA GLU A 312 7.69 6.96 -14.80
C GLU A 312 8.80 6.18 -15.50
N LEU A 313 9.34 5.14 -14.87
CA LEU A 313 10.29 4.23 -15.50
C LEU A 313 9.71 3.64 -16.80
N ILE A 314 8.48 3.15 -16.73
CA ILE A 314 7.80 2.55 -17.90
C ILE A 314 7.49 3.60 -18.96
N ARG A 315 6.94 4.77 -18.59
CA ARG A 315 6.68 5.85 -19.56
C ARG A 315 7.96 6.30 -20.27
N THR A 316 9.04 6.50 -19.52
CA THR A 316 10.36 6.84 -20.06
C THR A 316 10.90 5.74 -20.99
N ALA A 317 10.77 4.48 -20.60
CA ALA A 317 11.19 3.36 -21.43
C ALA A 317 10.37 3.27 -22.74
N GLN A 318 9.07 3.54 -22.68
CA GLN A 318 8.18 3.57 -23.84
C GLN A 318 8.53 4.74 -24.78
N GLU A 319 8.78 5.94 -24.23
CA GLU A 319 9.22 7.12 -25.00
C GLU A 319 10.56 6.90 -25.72
N LEU A 320 11.49 6.21 -25.06
CA LEU A 320 12.78 5.82 -25.63
C LEU A 320 12.68 4.65 -26.61
N GLY A 321 11.52 4.01 -26.75
CA GLY A 321 11.29 2.88 -27.66
C GLY A 321 11.96 1.58 -27.20
N PHE A 322 11.99 1.30 -25.90
CA PHE A 322 12.33 -0.04 -25.40
C PHE A 322 11.23 -1.04 -25.73
N HIS A 323 11.62 -2.29 -26.00
CA HIS A 323 10.73 -3.42 -26.10
C HIS A 323 10.54 -4.03 -24.70
N PHE A 324 9.31 -4.01 -24.20
CA PHE A 324 8.94 -4.58 -22.91
C PHE A 324 8.91 -6.12 -22.98
N VAL A 325 9.37 -6.75 -21.89
CA VAL A 325 9.34 -8.19 -21.71
C VAL A 325 8.71 -8.52 -20.36
N THR A 326 7.58 -9.23 -20.38
CA THR A 326 7.01 -9.83 -19.19
C THR A 326 7.63 -11.22 -18.99
N TYR A 327 8.28 -11.45 -17.85
CA TYR A 327 8.95 -12.72 -17.58
C TYR A 327 8.40 -13.48 -16.36
N GLU A 328 7.47 -12.91 -15.60
CA GLU A 328 6.86 -13.57 -14.44
C GLU A 328 6.20 -14.91 -14.83
N ASN A 329 6.17 -15.84 -13.87
CA ASN A 329 5.46 -17.09 -14.01
C ASN A 329 3.98 -16.96 -13.57
N PHE A 330 3.07 -17.12 -14.52
CA PHE A 330 1.63 -17.14 -14.25
C PHE A 330 1.08 -18.56 -13.98
N GLU A 331 1.90 -19.60 -14.16
CA GLU A 331 1.54 -21.01 -13.95
C GLU A 331 1.94 -21.49 -12.55
N LYS A 332 0.97 -21.87 -11.70
CA LYS A 332 1.21 -22.26 -10.30
C LYS A 332 1.99 -23.58 -10.10
N VAL A 333 2.14 -24.40 -11.14
CA VAL A 333 2.66 -25.78 -11.00
C VAL A 333 4.17 -25.87 -11.25
N LYS A 334 4.76 -24.89 -11.95
CA LYS A 334 6.18 -24.89 -12.30
C LYS A 334 6.99 -24.12 -11.27
N ASP A 335 8.27 -24.49 -11.15
CA ASP A 335 9.24 -23.70 -10.39
C ASP A 335 9.30 -22.27 -10.95
N ARG A 336 9.11 -21.29 -10.08
CA ARG A 336 8.97 -19.87 -10.48
C ARG A 336 10.27 -19.33 -11.07
N GLU A 337 11.42 -19.61 -10.45
CA GLU A 337 12.72 -19.07 -10.87
C GLU A 337 13.13 -19.63 -12.23
N THR A 338 12.96 -20.94 -12.43
CA THR A 338 13.23 -21.61 -13.71
C THR A 338 12.32 -21.06 -14.82
N SER A 339 11.03 -20.89 -14.52
CA SER A 339 10.07 -20.36 -15.50
C SER A 339 10.36 -18.91 -15.86
N GLN A 340 10.76 -18.09 -14.88
CA GLN A 340 11.19 -16.71 -15.11
C GLN A 340 12.42 -16.63 -16.02
N ALA A 341 13.43 -17.48 -15.78
CA ALA A 341 14.61 -17.57 -16.64
C ALA A 341 14.25 -18.00 -18.07
N ASP A 342 13.37 -18.99 -18.23
CA ASP A 342 12.92 -19.48 -19.52
C ASP A 342 12.14 -18.43 -20.30
N ASN A 343 11.20 -17.74 -19.64
CA ASN A 343 10.41 -16.68 -20.25
C ASN A 343 11.30 -15.54 -20.73
N LEU A 344 12.27 -15.12 -19.90
CA LEU A 344 13.23 -14.09 -20.26
C LEU A 344 14.04 -14.47 -21.51
N TYR A 345 14.61 -15.67 -21.54
CA TYR A 345 15.39 -16.15 -22.69
C TYR A 345 14.54 -16.25 -23.96
N ASN A 346 13.36 -16.88 -23.86
CA ASN A 346 12.47 -17.11 -25.01
C ASN A 346 11.94 -15.80 -25.59
N ALA A 347 11.71 -14.79 -24.76
CA ALA A 347 11.25 -13.48 -25.20
C ALA A 347 12.36 -12.64 -25.85
N THR A 348 13.64 -12.93 -25.56
CA THR A 348 14.80 -12.13 -25.98
C THR A 348 15.79 -12.94 -26.82
N PHE A 349 16.76 -13.60 -26.21
CA PHE A 349 17.90 -14.25 -26.85
C PHE A 349 17.54 -15.39 -27.80
N ALA A 350 16.40 -16.06 -27.60
CA ALA A 350 15.90 -17.06 -28.54
C ALA A 350 15.47 -16.45 -29.88
N LYS A 351 15.06 -15.18 -29.88
CA LYS A 351 14.64 -14.43 -31.08
C LYS A 351 15.77 -13.63 -31.69
N ASP A 352 16.65 -13.09 -30.84
CA ASP A 352 17.81 -12.29 -31.21
C ASP A 352 19.00 -12.62 -30.30
N SER A 353 19.96 -13.40 -30.80
CA SER A 353 21.16 -13.78 -30.03
C SER A 353 22.09 -12.61 -29.70
N ASN A 354 21.87 -11.44 -30.31
CA ASN A 354 22.57 -10.19 -30.02
C ASN A 354 21.73 -9.22 -29.20
N ALA A 355 20.58 -9.65 -28.68
CA ALA A 355 19.75 -8.84 -27.81
C ALA A 355 20.58 -8.27 -26.65
N ARG A 356 20.31 -7.00 -26.31
CA ARG A 356 20.84 -6.35 -25.13
C ARG A 356 19.68 -5.99 -24.21
N VAL A 357 19.67 -6.59 -23.02
CA VAL A 357 18.49 -6.66 -22.14
C VAL A 357 18.79 -6.01 -20.79
N LEU A 358 17.96 -5.05 -20.39
CA LEU A 358 17.92 -4.52 -19.03
C LEU A 358 16.83 -5.27 -18.25
N VAL A 359 17.14 -5.81 -17.09
CA VAL A 359 16.19 -6.50 -16.22
C VAL A 359 16.06 -5.75 -14.90
N LEU A 360 14.81 -5.53 -14.46
CA LEU A 360 14.50 -5.06 -13.12
C LEU A 360 13.67 -6.12 -12.39
N ALA A 361 14.25 -6.69 -11.32
CA ALA A 361 13.68 -7.80 -10.57
C ALA A 361 13.56 -7.50 -9.07
N GLY A 362 12.74 -8.26 -8.36
CA GLY A 362 12.59 -8.20 -6.92
C GLY A 362 13.77 -8.86 -6.21
N ILE A 363 14.42 -8.11 -5.32
CA ILE A 363 15.38 -8.57 -4.31
C ILE A 363 16.33 -9.69 -4.81
N SER A 364 16.04 -10.94 -4.47
CA SER A 364 16.96 -12.07 -4.66
C SER A 364 16.96 -12.65 -6.07
N HIS A 365 16.02 -12.27 -6.95
CA HIS A 365 15.92 -12.85 -8.29
C HIS A 365 17.19 -12.66 -9.13
N ILE A 366 18.01 -11.66 -8.82
CA ILE A 366 19.28 -11.40 -9.51
C ILE A 366 20.48 -12.14 -8.90
N MET A 367 20.31 -12.97 -7.86
CA MET A 367 21.43 -13.67 -7.24
C MET A 367 22.00 -14.73 -8.19
N GLU A 368 23.31 -14.66 -8.43
CA GLU A 368 24.07 -15.60 -9.26
C GLU A 368 24.61 -16.79 -8.47
N GLU A 369 24.71 -16.65 -7.14
CA GLU A 369 25.07 -17.72 -6.22
C GLU A 369 23.84 -18.16 -5.41
N PRO A 370 23.80 -19.43 -4.95
CA PRO A 370 22.74 -19.89 -4.07
C PRO A 370 22.63 -19.07 -2.79
N ASP A 371 21.40 -18.91 -2.27
CA ASP A 371 21.21 -18.31 -0.96
C ASP A 371 21.67 -19.22 0.19
N SER A 372 21.49 -18.77 1.44
CA SER A 372 21.89 -19.54 2.62
C SER A 372 21.16 -20.88 2.79
N ASN A 373 20.05 -21.10 2.08
CA ASN A 373 19.30 -22.36 2.05
C ASN A 373 19.62 -23.17 0.78
N GLU A 374 20.69 -22.84 0.07
CA GLU A 374 21.13 -23.46 -1.19
C GLU A 374 20.12 -23.29 -2.34
N LYS A 375 19.16 -22.36 -2.23
CA LYS A 375 18.22 -22.05 -3.32
C LYS A 375 18.93 -21.25 -4.40
N LYS A 376 18.86 -21.72 -5.64
CA LYS A 376 19.24 -20.96 -6.83
C LYS A 376 18.08 -20.04 -7.26
N TRP A 377 18.42 -18.80 -7.59
CA TRP A 377 17.48 -17.78 -8.05
C TRP A 377 17.55 -17.64 -9.58
N MET A 378 16.62 -16.85 -10.14
CA MET A 378 16.48 -16.69 -11.59
C MET A 378 17.81 -16.41 -12.32
N ALA A 379 18.65 -15.49 -11.86
CA ALA A 379 19.93 -15.17 -12.53
C ALA A 379 20.90 -16.36 -12.56
N ALA A 380 21.09 -17.05 -11.42
CA ALA A 380 21.90 -18.27 -11.34
C ALA A 380 21.42 -19.35 -12.33
N LEU A 381 20.10 -19.59 -12.38
CA LEU A 381 19.50 -20.57 -13.27
C LEU A 381 19.59 -20.16 -14.74
N PHE A 382 19.43 -18.87 -15.05
CA PHE A 382 19.55 -18.34 -16.40
C PHE A 382 20.97 -18.55 -16.95
N LYS A 383 21.99 -18.21 -16.15
CA LYS A 383 23.40 -18.39 -16.49
C LYS A 383 23.74 -19.87 -16.72
N GLU A 384 23.31 -20.73 -15.79
CA GLU A 384 23.53 -22.19 -15.88
C GLU A 384 22.88 -22.80 -17.13
N LYS A 385 21.63 -22.41 -17.42
CA LYS A 385 20.84 -23.02 -18.50
C LYS A 385 21.24 -22.53 -19.89
N TYR A 386 21.59 -21.25 -20.02
CA TYR A 386 21.79 -20.61 -21.32
C TYR A 386 23.24 -20.21 -21.60
N GLY A 387 24.14 -20.33 -20.62
CA GLY A 387 25.55 -19.97 -20.78
C GLY A 387 25.79 -18.49 -21.08
N ILE A 388 24.82 -17.63 -20.78
CA ILE A 388 24.90 -16.17 -20.95
C ILE A 388 25.27 -15.57 -19.60
N ASN A 389 26.40 -14.88 -19.54
CA ASN A 389 26.79 -14.14 -18.34
C ASN A 389 25.83 -12.98 -18.09
N THR A 390 25.46 -12.78 -16.83
CA THR A 390 24.61 -11.70 -16.38
C THR A 390 25.41 -10.79 -15.47
N ILE A 391 25.48 -9.49 -15.75
CA ILE A 391 26.05 -8.56 -14.78
C ILE A 391 24.97 -8.08 -13.82
N THR A 392 25.24 -8.14 -12.52
CA THR A 392 24.21 -7.96 -11.48
C THR A 392 24.53 -6.82 -10.50
N PHE A 393 23.57 -5.91 -10.31
CA PHE A 393 23.66 -4.73 -9.43
C PHE A 393 22.60 -4.79 -8.33
N SER A 394 23.00 -5.15 -7.11
CA SER A 394 22.09 -5.22 -5.96
C SER A 394 21.98 -3.87 -5.26
N GLN A 395 20.78 -3.31 -5.24
CA GLN A 395 20.38 -2.12 -4.49
C GLN A 395 19.84 -2.46 -3.09
N THR A 396 19.71 -3.74 -2.71
CA THR A 396 19.01 -4.14 -1.48
C THR A 396 19.92 -4.50 -0.32
N ASP A 397 21.10 -5.07 -0.59
CA ASP A 397 21.88 -5.76 0.44
C ASP A 397 22.59 -4.82 1.42
N LEU A 398 22.83 -3.57 0.98
CA LEU A 398 23.52 -2.56 1.76
C LEU A 398 22.61 -1.42 2.24
N ASN A 399 21.27 -1.60 2.21
CA ASN A 399 20.32 -0.56 2.65
C ASN A 399 20.53 -0.07 4.09
N SER A 400 21.04 -0.94 4.97
CA SER A 400 21.38 -0.56 6.35
C SER A 400 22.58 0.39 6.46
N TYR A 401 23.37 0.53 5.39
CA TYR A 401 24.52 1.44 5.29
C TYR A 401 24.18 2.74 4.54
N SER A 402 22.89 3.06 4.38
CA SER A 402 22.42 4.30 3.75
C SER A 402 23.05 5.55 4.36
N ASN A 403 23.40 5.58 5.64
CA ASN A 403 24.05 6.73 6.27
C ASN A 403 25.49 7.02 5.79
N LEU A 404 26.10 6.15 4.97
CA LEU A 404 27.47 6.35 4.48
C LEU A 404 27.54 7.20 3.20
N THR A 405 26.41 7.55 2.60
CA THR A 405 26.35 8.34 1.36
C THR A 405 25.21 9.32 1.39
N GLU A 406 25.38 10.48 0.76
CA GLU A 406 24.29 11.47 0.58
C GLU A 406 23.52 11.26 -0.73
N SER A 407 24.08 10.47 -1.67
CA SER A 407 23.53 10.28 -3.01
C SER A 407 23.56 8.79 -3.38
N VAL A 408 24.48 8.35 -4.23
CA VAL A 408 24.60 6.96 -4.67
C VAL A 408 26.04 6.53 -4.52
N THR A 409 26.22 5.27 -4.12
CA THR A 409 27.52 4.65 -3.96
C THR A 409 27.50 3.27 -4.64
N LEU A 410 28.54 2.96 -5.40
CA LEU A 410 28.74 1.69 -6.09
C LEU A 410 29.99 0.99 -5.57
N LEU A 411 29.90 -0.32 -5.33
CA LEU A 411 31.00 -1.14 -4.84
C LEU A 411 30.99 -2.50 -5.54
N LYS A 412 32.17 -3.06 -5.82
CA LYS A 412 32.31 -4.44 -6.26
C LYS A 412 32.10 -5.39 -5.09
N SER A 413 31.24 -6.40 -5.24
CA SER A 413 30.93 -7.32 -4.16
C SER A 413 32.15 -8.14 -3.70
N VAL A 414 33.11 -8.39 -4.59
CA VAL A 414 34.36 -9.09 -4.26
C VAL A 414 35.22 -8.37 -3.21
N ASP A 415 35.02 -7.07 -3.01
CA ASP A 415 35.68 -6.28 -1.95
C ASP A 415 35.01 -6.44 -0.57
N LEU A 416 33.89 -7.18 -0.49
CA LEU A 416 33.12 -7.43 0.73
C LEU A 416 33.21 -8.90 1.18
N ASP A 417 32.70 -9.19 2.38
CA ASP A 417 32.55 -10.57 2.88
C ASP A 417 31.73 -11.45 1.91
N LYS A 418 32.05 -12.74 1.90
CA LYS A 418 31.42 -13.77 1.05
C LYS A 418 29.88 -13.71 1.01
N LYS A 419 29.22 -13.37 2.12
CA LYS A 419 27.76 -13.27 2.20
C LYS A 419 27.15 -12.19 1.29
N TYR A 420 27.94 -11.20 0.86
CA TYR A 420 27.51 -10.17 -0.08
C TYR A 420 27.91 -10.51 -1.52
N GLN A 421 28.65 -11.60 -1.77
CA GLN A 421 29.15 -11.95 -3.10
C GLN A 421 28.13 -12.73 -3.95
N THR A 422 26.84 -12.63 -3.64
CA THR A 422 25.75 -13.26 -4.42
C THR A 422 25.39 -12.50 -5.70
N THR A 423 25.91 -11.28 -5.88
CA THR A 423 25.81 -10.46 -7.10
C THR A 423 27.15 -9.77 -7.34
N ASP A 424 27.40 -9.26 -8.54
CA ASP A 424 28.70 -8.64 -8.90
C ASP A 424 28.95 -7.31 -8.20
N TYR A 425 27.92 -6.47 -8.13
CA TYR A 425 28.00 -5.11 -7.60
C TYR A 425 26.92 -4.84 -6.55
N LYS A 426 27.25 -3.95 -5.60
CA LYS A 426 26.34 -3.39 -4.61
C LYS A 426 26.17 -1.90 -4.79
N ILE A 427 24.95 -1.44 -4.62
CA ILE A 427 24.57 -0.04 -4.69
C ILE A 427 23.93 0.36 -3.35
N ILE A 428 24.42 1.44 -2.76
CA ILE A 428 23.68 2.17 -1.71
C ILE A 428 23.05 3.36 -2.41
N ASN A 429 21.72 3.38 -2.48
CA ASN A 429 20.96 4.39 -3.22
C ASN A 429 20.17 5.26 -2.25
N ASN A 430 20.51 6.54 -2.15
CA ASN A 430 19.77 7.56 -1.39
C ASN A 430 19.20 8.65 -2.28
N LEU A 431 18.99 8.38 -3.58
CA LEU A 431 18.36 9.36 -4.46
C LEU A 431 17.02 9.81 -3.88
N PRO A 432 16.78 11.13 -3.80
CA PRO A 432 15.51 11.62 -3.30
C PRO A 432 14.40 11.24 -4.27
N PHE A 433 13.31 10.70 -3.74
CA PHE A 433 12.07 10.51 -4.50
C PHE A 433 11.03 11.60 -4.18
N LYS A 434 11.53 12.73 -3.67
CA LYS A 434 10.78 13.97 -3.42
C LYS A 434 10.83 14.86 -4.66
N GLU A 435 9.70 15.46 -4.99
CA GLU A 435 9.68 16.49 -6.02
C GLU A 435 10.40 17.76 -5.57
N ASN A 436 11.09 18.39 -6.52
CA ASN A 436 11.63 19.72 -6.37
C ASN A 436 10.50 20.76 -6.38
N LYS A 437 10.69 21.88 -5.68
CA LYS A 437 9.75 23.01 -5.77
C LYS A 437 9.65 23.48 -7.22
N GLY A 438 8.42 23.75 -7.66
CA GLY A 438 8.15 24.19 -9.03
C GLY A 438 7.05 25.22 -9.12
N ASN A 439 6.50 25.38 -10.33
CA ASN A 439 5.48 26.37 -10.66
C ASN A 439 4.09 26.07 -10.09
N PHE A 440 3.83 24.84 -9.69
CA PHE A 440 2.55 24.42 -9.11
C PHE A 440 2.70 24.11 -7.63
N SER A 441 1.64 24.41 -6.87
CA SER A 441 1.52 23.98 -5.47
C SER A 441 0.07 23.73 -5.11
N TYR A 442 -0.14 22.80 -4.19
CA TYR A 442 -1.44 22.54 -3.59
C TYR A 442 -1.28 22.34 -2.09
N LYS A 443 -2.15 23.01 -1.33
CA LYS A 443 -2.23 22.93 0.13
C LYS A 443 -3.49 22.19 0.55
N ASN A 444 -3.34 21.20 1.43
CA ASN A 444 -4.47 20.54 2.05
C ASN A 444 -5.16 21.48 3.06
N ASN A 445 -6.33 22.01 2.70
CA ASN A 445 -7.16 22.85 3.57
C ASN A 445 -8.27 22.05 4.30
N HIS A 446 -8.33 20.72 4.09
CA HIS A 446 -9.28 19.85 4.76
C HIS A 446 -8.84 19.55 6.19
N SER A 447 -9.76 19.10 7.03
CA SER A 447 -9.50 18.83 8.45
C SER A 447 -8.76 17.51 8.71
N LYS A 448 -8.67 16.65 7.69
CA LYS A 448 -8.06 15.30 7.73
C LYS A 448 -6.96 15.18 6.67
N ASN A 449 -6.25 14.07 6.70
CA ASN A 449 -5.30 13.71 5.65
C ASN A 449 -6.05 13.50 4.33
N VAL A 450 -5.38 13.83 3.23
CA VAL A 450 -5.93 13.63 1.89
C VAL A 450 -4.90 13.02 0.95
N GLN A 451 -5.40 12.32 -0.06
CA GLN A 451 -4.65 11.93 -1.23
C GLN A 451 -4.86 12.97 -2.32
N ALA A 452 -3.82 13.73 -2.69
CA ALA A 452 -3.84 14.62 -3.83
C ALA A 452 -3.21 13.92 -5.04
N THR A 453 -3.96 13.77 -6.12
CA THR A 453 -3.57 12.98 -7.28
C THR A 453 -3.69 13.78 -8.56
N LEU A 454 -2.63 13.73 -9.38
CA LEU A 454 -2.56 14.39 -10.68
C LEU A 454 -2.63 13.36 -11.80
N TYR A 455 -3.47 13.65 -12.78
CA TYR A 455 -3.62 12.87 -14.02
C TYR A 455 -3.40 13.78 -15.23
N PHE A 456 -2.93 13.21 -16.34
CA PHE A 456 -3.02 13.88 -17.64
C PHE A 456 -4.50 14.01 -18.02
N ASP A 457 -4.99 15.23 -18.24
CA ASP A 457 -6.41 15.49 -18.52
C ASP A 457 -6.87 14.80 -19.80
N GLU A 458 -5.99 14.69 -20.79
CA GLU A 458 -6.22 13.99 -22.06
C GLU A 458 -6.49 12.48 -21.90
N GLU A 459 -6.10 11.87 -20.77
CA GLU A 459 -6.36 10.45 -20.51
C GLU A 459 -7.76 10.19 -19.95
N LEU A 460 -8.50 11.26 -19.60
CA LEU A 460 -9.78 11.20 -18.91
C LEU A 460 -10.91 11.70 -19.82
N LEU A 461 -11.44 10.80 -20.65
CA LEU A 461 -12.58 11.10 -21.54
C LEU A 461 -13.86 11.37 -20.73
N LYS A 462 -14.03 10.64 -19.61
CA LYS A 462 -15.11 10.81 -18.64
C LYS A 462 -14.54 11.06 -17.26
N SER A 463 -15.32 11.77 -16.43
CA SER A 463 -14.94 12.08 -15.04
C SER A 463 -14.73 10.85 -14.16
N THR A 464 -15.20 9.66 -14.57
CA THR A 464 -15.07 8.38 -13.85
C THR A 464 -13.88 7.53 -14.31
N ASP A 465 -13.26 7.88 -15.43
CA ASP A 465 -12.19 7.07 -16.04
C ASP A 465 -10.95 6.98 -15.16
N TYR A 466 -10.77 7.95 -14.25
CA TYR A 466 -9.63 8.02 -13.34
C TYR A 466 -9.44 6.70 -12.60
N SER A 467 -10.52 6.01 -12.21
CA SER A 467 -10.47 4.75 -11.45
C SER A 467 -9.62 3.65 -12.10
N LYS A 468 -9.42 3.71 -13.42
CA LYS A 468 -8.63 2.75 -14.20
C LYS A 468 -7.23 3.27 -14.57
N LYS A 469 -6.92 4.53 -14.29
CA LYS A 469 -5.66 5.17 -14.70
C LYS A 469 -4.62 5.13 -13.61
N VAL A 470 -3.38 4.87 -14.01
CA VAL A 470 -2.21 5.09 -13.15
C VAL A 470 -1.97 6.59 -13.08
N PRO A 471 -1.96 7.19 -11.87
CA PRO A 471 -1.66 8.61 -11.72
C PRO A 471 -0.33 9.02 -12.35
N TYR A 472 -0.22 10.30 -12.74
CA TYR A 472 1.07 10.89 -13.03
C TYR A 472 1.86 11.10 -11.73
N ARG A 473 1.20 11.69 -10.72
CA ARG A 473 1.72 11.87 -9.37
C ARG A 473 0.64 11.70 -8.32
N CYS A 474 1.05 11.25 -7.14
CA CYS A 474 0.17 11.06 -6.01
C CYS A 474 0.87 11.43 -4.70
N TYR A 475 0.18 12.16 -3.82
CA TYR A 475 0.72 12.64 -2.56
C TYR A 475 -0.24 12.39 -1.40
N LEU A 476 0.28 11.84 -0.30
CA LEU A 476 -0.37 11.93 1.00
C LEU A 476 -0.02 13.29 1.62
N LEU A 477 -1.05 14.08 1.95
CA LEU A 477 -0.90 15.38 2.59
C LEU A 477 -1.61 15.38 3.94
N GLU A 478 -0.87 15.62 5.01
CA GLU A 478 -1.44 15.92 6.32
C GLU A 478 -2.18 17.26 6.29
N LYS A 479 -2.99 17.53 7.32
CA LYS A 479 -3.71 18.81 7.45
C LYS A 479 -2.72 19.99 7.38
N ASN A 480 -3.02 20.98 6.53
CA ASN A 480 -2.20 22.15 6.24
C ASN A 480 -0.87 21.89 5.52
N GLU A 481 -0.56 20.64 5.17
CA GLU A 481 0.62 20.31 4.37
C GLU A 481 0.46 20.81 2.94
N THR A 482 1.58 21.13 2.30
CA THR A 482 1.64 21.61 0.92
C THR A 482 2.66 20.80 0.16
N PHE A 483 2.31 20.34 -1.04
CA PHE A 483 3.31 19.92 -2.01
C PHE A 483 3.47 20.97 -3.10
N SER A 484 4.64 20.95 -3.73
CA SER A 484 4.94 21.74 -4.91
C SER A 484 5.73 20.87 -5.87
N MET A 485 5.50 21.09 -7.16
CA MET A 485 6.23 20.42 -8.23
C MET A 485 6.22 21.29 -9.48
N THR A 486 7.06 20.93 -10.45
CA THR A 486 6.98 21.48 -11.79
C THR A 486 5.99 20.66 -12.60
N LEU A 487 4.91 21.27 -13.06
CA LEU A 487 4.01 20.63 -14.02
C LEU A 487 4.60 20.72 -15.43
N SER A 488 4.43 19.65 -16.18
CA SER A 488 4.65 19.65 -17.63
C SER A 488 3.72 20.67 -18.32
N ASN A 489 4.03 21.07 -19.55
CA ASN A 489 3.14 21.91 -20.36
C ASN A 489 1.78 21.25 -20.68
N SER A 490 1.63 19.94 -20.42
CA SER A 490 0.38 19.20 -20.57
C SER A 490 -0.66 19.65 -19.55
N LYS A 491 -1.91 19.72 -19.99
CA LYS A 491 -3.05 20.03 -19.13
C LYS A 491 -3.26 18.90 -18.11
N MET A 492 -3.30 19.25 -16.83
CA MET A 492 -3.42 18.27 -15.74
C MET A 492 -4.77 18.37 -15.04
N ARG A 493 -5.19 17.28 -14.42
CA ARG A 493 -6.36 17.24 -13.54
C ARG A 493 -5.94 16.83 -12.15
N LEU A 494 -6.21 17.70 -11.17
CA LEU A 494 -6.07 17.43 -9.76
C LEU A 494 -7.38 16.85 -9.22
N MET A 495 -7.28 15.66 -8.62
CA MET A 495 -8.34 15.07 -7.82
C MET A 495 -7.84 14.87 -6.39
N VAL A 496 -8.71 15.15 -5.42
CA VAL A 496 -8.38 15.01 -3.99
C VAL A 496 -9.34 14.02 -3.36
N PHE A 497 -8.83 13.04 -2.63
CA PHE A 497 -9.63 12.01 -1.96
C PHE A 497 -9.35 12.01 -0.46
N ASP A 498 -10.36 11.69 0.35
CA ASP A 498 -10.17 11.42 1.78
C ASP A 498 -9.70 9.98 2.05
N GLU A 499 -9.54 9.66 3.34
CA GLU A 499 -9.10 8.34 3.83
C GLU A 499 -10.09 7.21 3.54
N ASP A 500 -11.35 7.53 3.20
CA ASP A 500 -12.39 6.57 2.82
C ASP A 500 -12.49 6.41 1.29
N GLY A 501 -11.65 7.14 0.53
CA GLY A 501 -11.63 7.14 -0.93
C GLY A 501 -12.69 8.05 -1.58
N LYS A 502 -13.40 8.87 -0.80
CA LYS A 502 -14.39 9.81 -1.33
C LYS A 502 -13.68 11.01 -1.96
N MET A 503 -14.09 11.35 -3.17
CA MET A 503 -13.58 12.52 -3.88
C MET A 503 -14.08 13.82 -3.22
N LEU A 504 -13.14 14.68 -2.82
CA LEU A 504 -13.36 15.99 -2.20
C LEU A 504 -13.24 17.13 -3.20
N GLU A 505 -12.29 17.03 -4.15
CA GLU A 505 -12.05 18.03 -5.20
C GLU A 505 -11.80 17.34 -6.54
N ASN A 506 -12.20 18.00 -7.63
CA ASN A 506 -11.87 17.63 -9.00
C ASN A 506 -11.78 18.90 -9.85
N LYS A 507 -10.56 19.27 -10.26
CA LYS A 507 -10.32 20.49 -11.05
C LYS A 507 -9.15 20.33 -12.01
N ILE A 508 -9.19 21.10 -13.07
CA ILE A 508 -8.10 21.21 -14.04
C ILE A 508 -7.06 22.19 -13.49
N VAL A 509 -5.78 21.87 -13.65
CA VAL A 509 -4.63 22.68 -13.22
C VAL A 509 -3.60 22.75 -14.35
N ASN A 510 -2.92 23.90 -14.46
CA ASN A 510 -1.83 24.16 -15.41
C ASN A 510 -0.59 24.59 -14.64
#